data_AF-R7URQ1-F1
#
_entry.id   AF-R7URQ1-F1
#
_cell.length_a   1.000
_cell.length_b   1.000
_cell.length_c   1.000
_cell.angle_alpha   90.00
_cell.angle_beta   90.00
_cell.angle_gamma   90.00
#
_symmetry.space_group_name_H-M   'P 1'
#
loop_
_entity.id
_entity.type
_entity.pdbx_description
1 polymer ?
#
loop_
_entity_poly.entity_id
_entity_poly.type
_entity_poly.pdbx_seq_one_letter_code
_entity_poly.pdbx_strand_id
1 'polypeptide(L)' 'CQCNGHAGECDRQTEDESDVCHCEHNTDGDNCERCKEGFYRRDVTDICQSCNCS' A
#
# COMPACT_ATOMS: atom_id res chain seq x y z
N CYS A 1 12.96 2.01 -2.68
CA CYS A 1 11.56 2.00 -2.21
C CYS A 1 11.47 1.53 -0.78
N GLN A 2 10.65 2.19 0.04
CA GLN A 2 10.27 1.71 1.37
C GLN A 2 8.77 1.37 1.41
N CYS A 3 8.32 0.46 0.54
CA CYS A 3 6.90 0.16 0.33
C CYS A 3 6.30 -0.92 1.26
N ASN A 4 6.89 -1.15 2.45
CA ASN A 4 6.48 -2.22 3.39
C ASN A 4 6.37 -3.63 2.79
N GLY A 5 7.07 -3.92 1.68
CA GLY A 5 6.98 -5.21 0.98
C GLY A 5 5.69 -5.39 0.16
N HIS A 6 4.91 -4.32 -0.03
CA HIS A 6 3.66 -4.33 -0.78
C HIS A 6 3.76 -3.69 -2.17
N ALA A 7 4.96 -3.46 -2.70
CA ALA A 7 5.13 -3.08 -4.10
C ALA A 7 6.39 -3.72 -4.68
N GLY A 8 6.31 -4.17 -5.93
CA GLY A 8 7.46 -4.65 -6.70
C GLY A 8 8.26 -3.53 -7.39
N GLU A 9 7.67 -2.35 -7.53
CA GLU A 9 8.25 -1.20 -8.23
C GLU A 9 7.89 0.12 -7.52
N CYS A 10 8.76 1.12 -7.69
CA CYS A 10 8.51 2.48 -7.25
C CYS A 10 9.08 3.48 -8.27
N ASP A 11 8.38 4.59 -8.44
CA ASP A 11 8.86 5.70 -9.24
C ASP A 11 9.48 6.77 -8.35
N ARG A 12 10.62 7.30 -8.77
CA ARG A 12 11.21 8.48 -8.14
C ARG A 12 10.54 9.73 -8.72
N GLN A 13 9.81 10.46 -7.90
CA GLN A 13 9.32 11.78 -8.22
C GLN A 13 10.46 12.80 -8.10
N THR A 14 10.78 13.46 -9.22
CA THR A 14 11.86 14.46 -9.27
C THR A 14 11.47 15.82 -8.69
N GLU A 15 10.17 16.08 -8.54
CA GLU A 15 9.65 17.35 -8.02
C GLU A 15 9.90 17.49 -6.52
N ASP A 16 9.71 16.38 -5.78
CA ASP A 16 9.77 16.36 -4.32
C ASP A 16 10.95 15.52 -3.79
N GLU A 17 11.76 14.97 -4.70
CA GLU A 17 12.76 13.92 -4.43
C GLU A 17 12.21 12.74 -3.60
N SER A 18 10.91 12.46 -3.74
CA SER A 18 10.21 11.37 -3.05
C SER A 18 10.13 10.13 -3.95
N ASP A 19 10.14 8.94 -3.34
CA ASP A 19 9.85 7.70 -4.06
C ASP A 19 8.37 7.35 -3.81
N VAL A 20 7.58 7.18 -4.87
CA VAL A 20 6.17 6.75 -4.79
C VAL A 20 6.07 5.27 -5.09
N CYS A 21 5.38 4.56 -4.21
CA CYS A 21 5.18 3.13 -4.30
C CYS A 21 3.99 2.77 -5.21
N HIS A 22 4.17 1.78 -6.09
CA HIS A 22 3.04 1.17 -6.82
C HIS A 22 2.38 0.09 -5.96
N CYS A 23 1.56 0.51 -4.99
CA CYS A 23 1.02 -0.38 -3.97
C CYS A 23 0.11 -1.50 -4.52
N GLU A 24 0.49 -2.73 -4.22
CA GLU A 24 -0.22 -3.98 -4.46
C GLU A 24 -0.96 -4.46 -3.19
N HIS A 25 -1.46 -5.70 -3.18
CA HIS A 25 -2.11 -6.32 -2.00
C HIS A 25 -3.26 -5.50 -1.38
N ASN A 26 -3.92 -4.67 -2.19
CA ASN A 26 -4.95 -3.71 -1.79
C ASN A 26 -4.50 -2.73 -0.69
N THR A 27 -3.21 -2.39 -0.69
CA THR A 27 -2.62 -1.36 0.17
C THR A 27 -2.58 -0.01 -0.54
N ASP A 28 -2.44 1.06 0.24
CA ASP A 28 -2.42 2.45 -0.18
C ASP A 28 -1.58 3.27 0.81
N GLY A 29 -1.28 4.52 0.45
CA GLY A 29 -0.37 5.41 1.18
C GLY A 29 1.01 5.46 0.55
N ASP A 30 1.82 6.43 0.98
CA ASP A 30 3.13 6.73 0.37
C ASP A 30 4.06 5.52 0.45
N ASN A 31 3.89 4.68 1.48
CA ASN A 31 4.68 3.50 1.75
C ASN A 31 3.82 2.22 1.76
N CYS A 32 2.60 2.26 1.23
CA CYS A 32 1.67 1.13 1.26
C CYS A 32 1.30 0.67 2.68
N GLU A 33 1.26 1.59 3.64
CA GLU A 33 1.08 1.30 5.06
C GLU A 33 -0.38 1.08 5.47
N ARG A 34 -1.35 1.52 4.67
CA ARG A 34 -2.79 1.39 4.95
C ARG A 34 -3.50 0.58 3.89
N CYS A 35 -4.70 0.08 4.20
CA CYS A 35 -5.53 -0.57 3.19
C CYS A 35 -6.25 0.47 2.34
N LYS A 36 -6.52 0.13 1.08
CA LYS A 36 -7.44 0.88 0.21
C LYS A 36 -8.82 0.96 0.86
N GLU A 37 -9.58 1.99 0.48
CA GLU A 37 -10.97 2.13 0.94
C GLU A 37 -11.80 0.89 0.60
N GLY A 38 -12.56 0.39 1.57
CA GLY A 38 -13.32 -0.87 1.44
C GLY A 38 -12.50 -2.14 1.68
N PHE A 39 -11.20 -2.03 1.98
CA PHE A 39 -10.34 -3.14 2.37
C PHE A 39 -9.85 -2.99 3.82
N TYR A 40 -9.66 -4.12 4.49
CA TYR A 40 -9.19 -4.19 5.87
C TYR A 40 -8.26 -5.39 6.06
N ARG A 41 -7.42 -5.30 7.08
CA ARG A 41 -6.56 -6.41 7.55
C ARG A 41 -6.72 -6.53 9.06
N ARG A 42 -6.58 -7.75 9.58
CA ARG A 42 -6.67 -7.99 11.04
C ARG A 42 -5.32 -7.74 11.71
N ASP A 43 -4.24 -8.19 11.09
CA ASP A 43 -2.88 -7.95 11.55
C ASP A 43 -2.08 -7.12 10.54
N VAL A 44 -1.02 -6.45 11.02
CA VAL A 44 -0.16 -5.60 10.18
C VAL A 44 0.61 -6.40 9.12
N THR A 45 0.78 -7.71 9.35
CA THR A 45 1.46 -8.63 8.43
C THR A 45 0.53 -9.23 7.38
N ASP A 46 -0.78 -9.08 7.53
CA ASP A 46 -1.77 -9.63 6.59
C ASP A 46 -1.93 -8.73 5.36
N ILE A 47 -2.31 -9.33 4.23
CA ILE A 47 -2.76 -8.60 3.05
C ILE A 47 -4.13 -7.96 3.30
N CYS A 48 -4.42 -6.85 2.63
CA CYS A 48 -5.72 -6.18 2.75
C CYS A 48 -6.80 -6.95 1.99
N GLN A 49 -7.86 -7.33 2.71
CA GLN A 49 -8.99 -8.10 2.22
C GLN A 49 -10.23 -7.22 2.11
N SER A 50 -11.10 -7.47 1.15
CA SER A 50 -12.34 -6.71 0.98
C SER A 50 -13.25 -6.90 2.19
N CYS A 51 -13.80 -5.81 2.71
CA CYS A 51 -14.86 -5.86 3.72
C CYS A 51 -16.09 -6.57 3.15
N ASN A 52 -16.41 -7.76 3.65
CA ASN A 52 -17.74 -8.35 3.46
C ASN A 52 -18.66 -7.80 4.56
N CYS A 53 -19.09 -6.55 4.41
CA CYS A 53 -20.16 -5.98 5.22
C CYS A 53 -21.50 -6.48 4.64
N SER A 54 -21.93 -7.68 5.06
CA SER A 54 -23.25 -8.24 4.75
C SER A 54 -24.31 -7.76 5.73
#